data_AF-A0AAT9LXB1-F1
#
_entry.id   AF-A0AAT9LXB1-F1
#
_cell.length_a   1.000
_cell.length_b   1.000
_cell.length_c   1.000
_cell.angle_alpha   90.00
_cell.angle_beta   90.00
_cell.angle_gamma   90.00
#
_symmetry.space_group_name_H-M   'P 1'
#
loop_
_entity.id
_entity.type
_entity.pdbx_description
1 polymer ?
#
loop_
_entity_poly.entity_id
_entity_poly.type
_entity_poly.pdbx_seq_one_letter_code
_entity_poly.pdbx_strand_id
1 'polypeptide(L)'
;MRLTFIGTDSGGGHCPTLYATDRGTVVVQGTRVDDLDAVADLERSYGGLPAHESAVEIPAELLRNWGPMILEALQSQTKEGDESLTTAD
;
A
#
# COMPACT_ATOMS: atom_id res chain seq x y z
N MET A 1 11.26 -3.38 7.49
CA MET A 1 10.66 -2.89 6.24
C MET A 1 11.13 -1.47 6.08
N ARG A 2 11.61 -1.11 4.89
CA ARG A 2 11.88 0.28 4.50
C ARG A 2 10.84 0.75 3.50
N LEU A 3 10.52 2.03 3.54
CA LEU A 3 9.47 2.66 2.73
C LEU A 3 10.07 3.67 1.76
N THR A 4 9.66 3.61 0.51
CA THR A 4 9.96 4.60 -0.53
C THR A 4 8.66 5.29 -0.92
N PHE A 5 8.63 6.62 -0.85
CA PHE A 5 7.45 7.40 -1.23
C PHE A 5 7.10 7.19 -2.72
N ILE A 6 5.83 6.92 -2.99
CA ILE A 6 5.27 6.84 -4.35
C ILE A 6 4.52 8.14 -4.67
N GLY A 7 3.59 8.52 -3.80
CA GLY A 7 2.64 9.57 -4.14
C GLY A 7 1.65 9.91 -3.04
N THR A 8 1.05 11.09 -3.17
CA THR A 8 0.04 11.64 -2.27
C THR A 8 -0.86 12.61 -3.03
N ASP A 9 -2.11 12.73 -2.59
CA ASP A 9 -3.05 13.73 -3.11
C ASP A 9 -3.26 14.89 -2.10
N SER A 10 -2.22 15.16 -1.29
CA SER A 10 -2.20 16.12 -0.17
C SER A 10 -2.14 17.57 -0.57
N GLY A 11 -3.17 18.07 -1.23
CA GLY A 11 -3.29 19.50 -1.53
C GLY A 11 -3.42 20.41 -0.29
N GLY A 12 -3.85 19.89 0.87
CA GLY A 12 -4.29 20.73 2.00
C GLY A 12 -4.00 20.23 3.43
N GLY A 13 -3.10 19.26 3.62
CA GLY A 13 -2.53 18.97 4.95
C GLY A 13 -3.00 17.71 5.68
N HIS A 14 -3.99 16.98 5.17
CA HIS A 14 -4.31 15.65 5.70
C HIS A 14 -4.56 14.72 4.55
N CYS A 15 -3.62 13.80 4.31
CA CYS A 15 -3.77 12.89 3.19
C CYS A 15 -3.27 11.50 3.48
N PRO A 16 -3.90 10.53 2.80
CA PRO A 16 -3.30 9.24 2.62
C PRO A 16 -2.10 9.34 1.67
N THR A 17 -1.14 8.46 1.87
CA THR A 17 0.13 8.44 1.14
C THR A 17 0.48 7.01 0.79
N LEU A 18 0.96 6.81 -0.43
CA LEU A 18 1.41 5.51 -0.92
C LEU A 18 2.93 5.38 -0.81
N TYR A 19 3.36 4.22 -0.36
CA TYR A 19 4.76 3.83 -0.27
C TYR A 19 4.98 2.46 -0.89
N ALA A 20 6.09 2.30 -1.60
CA ALA A 20 6.64 0.99 -1.91
C ALA A 20 7.45 0.51 -0.71
N THR A 21 7.43 -0.78 -0.44
CA THR A 21 8.28 -1.40 0.56
C THR A 21 9.49 -2.04 -0.11
N ASP A 22 10.56 -2.30 0.63
CA ASP A 22 11.71 -3.11 0.16
C ASP A 22 11.42 -4.63 0.07
N ARG A 23 10.14 -5.01 0.00
CA ARG A 23 9.67 -6.40 -0.03
C ARG A 23 8.77 -6.70 -1.24
N GLY A 24 8.70 -5.79 -2.21
CA GLY A 24 7.77 -5.93 -3.33
C GLY A 24 6.29 -5.84 -2.92
N THR A 25 5.99 -5.17 -1.80
CA THR A 25 4.61 -4.82 -1.40
C THR A 25 4.44 -3.32 -1.25
N VAL A 26 3.20 -2.85 -1.10
CA VAL A 26 2.89 -1.44 -0.83
C VAL A 26 2.37 -1.24 0.59
N VAL A 27 2.59 -0.04 1.12
CA VAL A 27 1.95 0.48 2.33
C VAL A 27 1.16 1.71 1.95
N VAL A 28 -0.06 1.81 2.48
CA VAL A 28 -0.92 2.97 2.33
C VAL A 28 -1.23 3.56 3.71
N GLN A 29 -0.98 4.85 3.86
CA GLN A 29 -1.49 5.64 4.99
C GLN A 29 -2.91 6.08 4.63
N GLY A 30 -3.83 6.14 5.60
CA GLY A 30 -5.19 6.63 5.42
C GLY A 30 -5.92 6.83 6.74
N THR A 31 -7.23 7.06 6.67
CA THR A 31 -8.09 7.15 7.86
C THR A 31 -8.41 5.74 8.35
N ARG A 32 -8.20 5.43 9.63
CA ARG A 32 -8.62 4.12 10.18
C ARG A 32 -10.14 3.99 10.10
N VAL A 33 -10.62 2.84 9.63
CA VAL A 33 -12.07 2.57 9.58
C VAL A 33 -12.55 2.18 10.98
N ASP A 34 -13.31 3.09 11.59
CA ASP A 34 -13.84 2.96 12.96
C ASP A 34 -15.38 2.89 12.98
N ASP A 35 -16.00 3.05 11.82
CA ASP A 35 -17.45 2.91 11.65
C ASP A 35 -17.86 1.45 11.89
N LEU A 36 -18.76 1.24 12.85
CA LEU A 36 -19.13 -0.11 13.29
C LEU A 36 -19.88 -0.90 12.22
N ASP A 37 -20.67 -0.23 11.37
CA ASP A 37 -21.39 -0.91 10.29
C ASP A 37 -20.40 -1.32 9.20
N ALA A 38 -19.45 -0.46 8.85
CA ALA A 38 -18.37 -0.79 7.91
C ALA A 38 -17.48 -1.94 8.42
N VAL A 39 -17.12 -1.93 9.71
CA VAL A 39 -16.36 -3.03 10.33
C VAL A 39 -17.16 -4.33 10.30
N ALA A 40 -18.46 -4.30 10.62
CA ALA A 40 -19.31 -5.48 10.55
C ALA A 40 -19.44 -6.02 9.12
N ASP A 41 -19.46 -5.15 8.11
CA ASP A 41 -19.45 -5.57 6.70
C ASP A 41 -18.12 -6.22 6.30
N LEU A 42 -16.98 -5.70 6.79
CA LEU A 42 -15.67 -6.34 6.62
C LEU A 42 -15.61 -7.70 7.32
N GLU A 43 -16.15 -7.83 8.53
CA GLU A 43 -16.22 -9.11 9.27
C GLU A 43 -17.05 -10.17 8.53
N ARG A 44 -18.11 -9.77 7.83
CA ARG A 44 -18.94 -10.66 7.01
C ARG A 44 -18.34 -10.97 5.65
N SER A 45 -17.30 -10.26 5.24
CA SER A 45 -16.64 -10.43 3.94
C SER A 45 -15.75 -11.68 3.91
N TYR A 46 -15.10 -11.93 2.77
CA TYR A 46 -14.27 -13.12 2.58
C TYR A 46 -13.05 -13.10 3.52
N GLY A 47 -13.09 -13.92 4.57
CA GLY A 47 -12.00 -14.05 5.56
C GLY A 47 -12.14 -13.15 6.79
N GLY A 48 -13.12 -12.25 6.83
CA GLY A 48 -13.34 -11.30 7.92
C GLY A 48 -12.19 -10.28 8.09
N LEU A 49 -12.18 -9.59 9.24
CA LEU A 49 -11.08 -8.70 9.64
C LEU A 49 -10.46 -9.22 10.96
N PRO A 50 -9.47 -10.12 10.91
CA PRO A 50 -8.87 -10.69 12.11
C PRO A 50 -8.16 -9.63 12.96
N ALA A 51 -8.01 -9.91 14.26
CA ALA A 51 -7.54 -8.92 15.26
C ALA A 51 -6.14 -8.31 15.01
N HIS A 52 -5.33 -8.90 14.12
CA HIS A 52 -4.02 -8.38 13.76
C HIS A 52 -4.04 -7.50 12.49
N GLU A 53 -5.21 -7.35 11.88
CA GLU A 53 -5.46 -6.50 10.72
C GLU A 53 -6.26 -5.26 11.11
N SER A 54 -6.19 -4.24 10.25
CA SER A 54 -7.01 -3.03 10.35
C SER A 54 -7.33 -2.57 8.93
N ALA A 55 -8.46 -1.91 8.77
CA ALA A 55 -8.82 -1.27 7.51
C ALA A 55 -8.49 0.23 7.55
N VAL A 56 -8.13 0.77 6.39
CA VAL A 56 -7.97 2.20 6.17
C VAL A 56 -8.81 2.64 4.98
N GLU A 57 -9.48 3.77 5.13
CA GLU A 57 -10.19 4.46 4.07
C GLU A 57 -9.27 5.50 3.42
N ILE A 58 -9.28 5.52 2.09
CA ILE A 58 -8.55 6.46 1.25
C ILE A 58 -9.45 6.96 0.11
N PRO A 59 -9.26 8.20 -0.40
CA PRO A 59 -9.88 8.63 -1.63
C PRO A 59 -9.45 7.72 -2.79
N ALA A 60 -10.40 7.40 -3.68
CA ALA A 60 -10.14 6.56 -4.85
C ALA A 60 -9.13 7.22 -5.81
N GLU A 61 -9.04 8.55 -5.79
CA GLU A 61 -8.12 9.36 -6.57
C GLU A 61 -6.66 8.96 -6.31
N LEU A 62 -6.32 8.59 -5.07
CA LEU A 62 -4.96 8.18 -4.72
C LEU A 62 -4.51 6.97 -5.55
N LEU A 63 -5.38 5.97 -5.69
CA LEU A 63 -5.10 4.79 -6.50
C LEU A 63 -5.18 5.11 -8.00
N ARG A 64 -6.08 5.99 -8.41
CA ARG A 64 -6.20 6.42 -9.81
C ARG A 64 -4.96 7.15 -10.30
N ASN A 65 -4.44 8.08 -9.51
CA ASN A 65 -3.34 8.96 -9.88
C ASN A 65 -1.99 8.23 -9.80
N TRP A 66 -1.83 7.36 -8.81
CA TRP A 66 -0.53 6.74 -8.50
C TRP A 66 -0.46 5.25 -8.78
N GLY A 67 -1.57 4.60 -9.16
CA GLY A 67 -1.64 3.18 -9.50
C GLY A 67 -0.60 2.73 -10.56
N PRO A 68 -0.40 3.47 -11.67
CA PRO A 68 0.66 3.14 -12.62
C PRO A 68 2.06 3.10 -11.99
N MET A 69 2.37 4.04 -11.09
CA MET A 69 3.68 4.10 -10.42
C MET A 69 3.85 2.98 -9.37
N ILE A 70 2.77 2.48 -8.78
CA ILE A 70 2.83 1.28 -7.93
C ILE A 70 3.38 0.09 -8.74
N LEU A 71 2.85 -0.15 -9.94
CA LEU A 71 3.28 -1.28 -10.75
C LEU A 71 4.75 -1.17 -11.15
N GLU A 72 5.20 0.01 -11.55
CA GLU A 72 6.60 0.28 -11.89
C GLU A 72 7.53 0.07 -10.69
N ALA A 73 7.14 0.58 -9.51
CA ALA A 73 7.92 0.42 -8.29
C ALA A 73 8.07 -1.06 -7.89
N LEU A 74 7.01 -1.85 -8.03
CA LEU A 74 7.03 -3.28 -7.74
C LEU A 74 7.85 -4.09 -8.75
N GLN A 75 7.78 -3.74 -10.05
CA GLN A 75 8.56 -4.42 -11.10
C GLN A 75 10.06 -4.13 -11.02
N SER A 76 10.44 -2.92 -10.62
CA SER A 76 11.85 -2.51 -10.54
C SER A 76 12.61 -3.27 -9.45
N GLN A 77 11.94 -3.63 -8.34
CA GLN A 77 12.55 -4.39 -7.25
C GLN A 77 12.81 -5.87 -7.61
N THR A 78 12.00 -6.45 -8.49
CA THR A 78 12.23 -7.82 -8.97
C THR A 78 13.52 -7.92 -9.79
N LYS A 79 13.91 -6.86 -10.50
CA LYS A 79 15.12 -6.85 -11.35
C LYS A 79 16.41 -6.74 -10.54
N GLU A 80 16.45 -5.89 -9.52
CA GLU A 80 17.64 -5.73 -8.67
C GLU A 80 17.98 -7.01 -7.87
N GLY A 81 16.98 -7.79 -7.47
CA GLY A 81 17.19 -9.07 -6.78
C GLY A 81 17.87 -10.13 -7.65
N ASP A 82 17.58 -10.15 -8.95
CA ASP A 82 18.12 -11.13 -9.91
C ASP A 82 19.57 -10.80 -10.29
N GLU A 83 19.90 -9.52 -10.49
CA GLU A 83 21.27 -9.11 -10.84
C GLU A 83 22.28 -9.33 -9.70
N SER A 84 21.83 -9.29 -8.44
CA SER A 84 22.68 -9.50 -7.26
C SER A 84 23.20 -10.95 -7.11
N LEU A 85 22.56 -11.93 -7.75
CA LEU A 85 22.96 -13.35 -7.70
C LEU A 85 24.00 -13.72 -8.77
N THR A 86 24.35 -12.81 -9.67
CA THR A 86 25.21 -13.10 -10.85
C THR A 86 26.70 -12.80 -10.65
N THR A 87 27.13 -12.33 -9.47
CA THR A 87 28.53 -11.91 -9.21
C THR A 87 29.28 -12.76 -8.19
N ALA A 88 28.73 -13.90 -7.78
CA ALA A 88 29.46 -14.89 -6.98
C ALA A 88 30.16 -15.89 -7.92
N ASP A 89 31.40 -15.56 -8.29
CA ASP A 89 32.40 -16.47 -8.89
C ASP A 89 32.79 -17.61 -7.93
#